data_AF-A0A945VCB5-F1
#
_entry.id   AF-A0A945VCB5-F1
#
_cell.length_a   1.000
_cell.length_b   1.000
_cell.length_c   1.000
_cell.angle_alpha   90.00
_cell.angle_beta   90.00
_cell.angle_gamma   90.00
#
_symmetry.space_group_name_H-M   'P 1'
#
loop_
_entity.id
_entity.type
_entity.pdbx_description
1 polymer ?
#
loop_
_entity_poly.entity_id
_entity_poly.type
_entity_poly.pdbx_seq_one_letter_code
_entity_poly.pdbx_strand_id
1 'polypeptide(L)'
;MGTSSSKSQGQFGSLFISTLFIFIGLITLYDTTSYSDRDSQVFPQTVAIILIITAGTSLVTRLLKPSNEGGFGEGIWWRRVLFISAMFITCFAMPIIGFLASGVIAFTSGLIAAMHDKWSFRTVLIYGCSGAIIMVSFFILFKFILFVPLP
;
A
#
# COMPACT_ATOMS: atom_id res chain seq x y z
N MET A 1 -25.61 -21.46 -20.18
CA MET A 1 -26.11 -20.09 -20.07
C MET A 1 -25.60 -19.54 -18.74
N GLY A 2 -24.43 -18.89 -18.70
CA GLY A 2 -23.75 -18.60 -17.42
C GLY A 2 -22.43 -17.81 -17.49
N THR A 3 -22.32 -16.81 -18.37
CA THR A 3 -21.03 -16.12 -18.64
C THR A 3 -21.04 -14.61 -18.39
N SER A 4 -22.11 -14.06 -17.80
CA SER A 4 -22.23 -12.61 -17.51
C SER A 4 -21.82 -12.20 -16.09
N SER A 5 -21.87 -13.11 -15.10
CA SER A 5 -21.68 -12.76 -13.69
C SER A 5 -20.21 -12.50 -13.31
N SER A 6 -19.27 -13.33 -13.78
CA SER A 6 -17.83 -13.14 -13.57
C SER A 6 -17.32 -11.83 -14.21
N LYS A 7 -17.93 -11.43 -15.34
CA LYS A 7 -17.59 -10.20 -16.08
C LYS A 7 -17.90 -8.88 -15.37
N SER A 8 -18.50 -8.92 -14.18
CA SER A 8 -18.84 -7.71 -13.41
C SER A 8 -18.02 -7.59 -12.13
N GLN A 9 -17.60 -8.71 -11.54
CA GLN A 9 -17.04 -8.75 -10.19
C GLN A 9 -15.66 -8.10 -10.08
N GLY A 10 -14.74 -8.35 -11.02
CA GLY A 10 -13.39 -7.77 -10.99
C GLY A 10 -13.42 -6.25 -11.20
N GLN A 11 -14.24 -5.79 -12.15
CA GLN A 11 -14.48 -4.37 -12.38
C GLN A 11 -15.11 -3.70 -11.16
N PHE A 12 -16.18 -4.28 -10.60
CA PHE A 12 -16.84 -3.74 -9.41
C PHE A 12 -15.88 -3.65 -8.22
N GLY A 13 -15.10 -4.70 -7.96
CA GLY A 13 -14.13 -4.71 -6.85
C GLY A 13 -13.09 -3.61 -6.98
N SER A 14 -12.50 -3.43 -8.16
CA SER A 14 -11.52 -2.36 -8.38
C SER A 14 -12.12 -0.96 -8.27
N LEU A 15 -13.33 -0.73 -8.80
CA LEU A 15 -14.02 0.56 -8.67
C LEU A 15 -14.37 0.87 -7.21
N PHE A 16 -14.88 -0.13 -6.49
CA PHE A 16 -15.23 -0.01 -5.08
C PHE A 16 -14.01 0.33 -4.22
N ILE A 17 -12.92 -0.43 -4.35
CA ILE A 17 -11.71 -0.22 -3.55
C ILE A 17 -11.04 1.12 -3.90
N SER A 18 -10.95 1.49 -5.18
CA SER A 18 -10.39 2.79 -5.55
C SER A 18 -11.24 3.95 -5.00
N THR A 19 -12.57 3.84 -5.06
CA THR A 19 -13.48 4.85 -4.47
C THR A 19 -13.30 4.93 -2.96
N LEU A 20 -13.24 3.77 -2.28
CA LEU A 20 -13.00 3.68 -0.84
C LEU A 20 -11.68 4.35 -0.44
N PHE A 21 -10.59 4.09 -1.18
CA PHE A 21 -9.28 4.70 -0.90
C PHE A 21 -9.26 6.21 -1.11
N ILE A 22 -10.00 6.72 -2.10
CA ILE A 22 -10.20 8.18 -2.26
C ILE A 22 -10.91 8.75 -1.04
N PHE A 23 -12.01 8.14 -0.59
CA PHE A 23 -12.73 8.59 0.59
C PHE A 23 -11.88 8.53 1.86
N ILE A 24 -11.15 7.44 2.09
CA ILE A 24 -10.23 7.32 3.22
C ILE A 24 -9.16 8.42 3.15
N GLY A 25 -8.56 8.66 1.97
CA GLY A 25 -7.60 9.74 1.78
C GLY A 25 -8.18 11.12 2.12
N LEU A 26 -9.41 11.41 1.69
CA LEU A 26 -10.09 12.67 2.00
C LEU A 26 -10.38 12.81 3.51
N ILE A 27 -10.78 11.72 4.17
CA ILE A 27 -10.99 11.68 5.62
C ILE A 27 -9.66 11.95 6.34
N THR A 28 -8.56 11.31 5.91
CA THR A 28 -7.23 11.55 6.48
C THR A 28 -6.79 13.00 6.29
N LEU A 29 -7.04 13.60 5.11
CA LEU A 29 -6.75 15.02 4.90
C LEU A 29 -7.57 15.91 5.84
N TYR A 30 -8.85 15.62 6.03
CA TYR A 30 -9.68 16.34 6.98
C TYR A 30 -9.18 16.18 8.42
N ASP A 31 -8.81 14.97 8.83
CA ASP A 31 -8.29 14.68 10.18
C ASP A 31 -7.02 15.49 10.49
N THR A 32 -6.10 15.57 9.52
CA THR A 32 -4.86 16.35 9.69
C THR A 32 -5.08 17.84 9.91
N THR A 33 -6.26 18.39 9.58
CA THR A 33 -6.58 19.80 9.87
C THR A 33 -6.70 20.09 11.37
N SER A 34 -6.92 19.05 12.18
CA SER A 34 -7.02 19.16 13.63
C SER A 34 -5.66 19.14 14.35
N TYR A 35 -4.57 18.88 13.62
CA TYR A 35 -3.25 18.74 14.22
C TYR A 35 -2.65 20.13 14.50
N SER A 36 -2.06 20.32 15.68
CA SER A 36 -1.45 21.60 16.07
C SER A 36 -0.14 21.91 15.35
N ASP A 37 0.65 20.88 15.05
CA ASP A 37 2.02 21.01 14.58
C ASP A 37 2.13 20.72 13.09
N ARG A 38 2.66 21.69 12.33
CA ARG A 38 2.78 21.59 10.87
C ARG A 38 3.68 20.42 10.45
N ASP A 39 4.69 20.09 11.25
CA ASP A 39 5.60 18.98 10.99
C ASP A 39 4.90 17.61 11.11
N SER A 40 3.87 17.52 11.95
CA SER A 40 3.04 16.31 12.09
C SER A 40 1.96 16.19 11.00
N GLN A 41 1.63 17.29 10.31
CA GLN A 41 0.62 17.32 9.24
C GLN A 41 1.19 16.90 7.88
N VAL A 42 2.40 17.36 7.53
CA VAL A 42 2.95 17.19 6.18
C VAL A 42 3.11 15.73 5.79
N PHE A 43 3.42 14.85 6.74
CA PHE A 43 3.62 13.44 6.48
C PHE A 43 2.31 12.71 6.12
N PRO A 44 1.27 12.67 6.98
CA PRO A 44 0.01 12.02 6.63
C PRO A 44 -0.69 12.67 5.43
N GLN A 45 -0.57 13.99 5.26
CA GLN A 45 -1.12 14.70 4.09
C GLN A 45 -0.48 14.24 2.79
N THR A 46 0.85 14.15 2.76
CA THR A 46 1.57 13.68 1.56
C THR A 46 1.14 12.27 1.18
N VAL A 47 1.06 11.36 2.16
CA VAL A 47 0.63 9.98 1.94
C VAL A 47 -0.83 9.93 1.45
N ALA A 48 -1.73 10.70 2.06
CA ALA A 48 -3.13 10.77 1.66
C ALA A 48 -3.30 11.32 0.23
N ILE A 49 -2.55 12.36 -0.15
CA ILE A 49 -2.57 12.92 -1.50
C ILE A 49 -2.11 11.88 -2.53
N ILE A 50 -0.98 11.19 -2.27
CA ILE A 50 -0.48 10.14 -3.16
C ILE A 50 -1.51 9.00 -3.30
N LEU A 51 -2.15 8.60 -2.19
CA LEU A 51 -3.21 7.60 -2.19
C LEU A 51 -4.39 8.04 -3.07
N ILE A 52 -4.88 9.27 -2.91
CA ILE A 52 -5.99 9.81 -3.70
C ILE A 52 -5.62 9.85 -5.19
N ILE A 53 -4.42 10.33 -5.54
CA ILE A 53 -3.98 10.42 -6.93
C ILE A 53 -3.91 9.03 -7.55
N THR A 54 -3.23 8.08 -6.90
CA THR A 54 -3.05 6.72 -7.43
C THR A 54 -4.36 5.94 -7.50
N ALA A 55 -5.22 6.06 -6.49
CA ALA A 55 -6.56 5.48 -6.50
C ALA A 55 -7.46 6.14 -7.57
N GLY A 56 -7.36 7.45 -7.75
CA GLY A 56 -8.03 8.21 -8.81
C GLY A 56 -7.59 7.76 -10.20
N THR A 57 -6.28 7.61 -10.44
CA THR A 57 -5.75 7.07 -11.69
C THR A 57 -6.26 5.64 -11.94
N SER A 58 -6.27 4.78 -10.92
CA SER A 58 -6.82 3.42 -11.01
C SER A 58 -8.30 3.43 -11.40
N LEU A 59 -9.11 4.27 -10.73
CA LEU A 59 -10.54 4.43 -10.99
C LEU A 59 -10.80 4.92 -12.43
N VAL A 60 -10.13 5.99 -12.85
CA VAL A 60 -10.25 6.54 -14.21
C VAL A 60 -9.82 5.51 -15.25
N THR A 61 -8.70 4.81 -15.01
CA THR A 61 -8.20 3.79 -15.94
C THR A 61 -9.21 2.64 -16.09
N ARG A 62 -9.85 2.21 -15.00
CA ARG A 62 -10.85 1.14 -15.06
C ARG A 62 -12.16 1.58 -15.71
N LEU A 63 -12.54 2.85 -15.56
CA LEU A 63 -13.68 3.43 -16.26
C LEU A 63 -13.43 3.55 -17.77
N LEU A 64 -12.23 3.96 -18.18
CA LEU A 64 -11.84 4.10 -19.59
C LEU A 64 -11.60 2.75 -20.28
N LYS A 65 -11.01 1.79 -19.56
CA LYS A 65 -10.72 0.45 -20.07
C LYS A 65 -11.21 -0.62 -19.09
N PRO A 66 -12.51 -0.99 -19.17
CA PRO A 66 -13.07 -2.05 -18.36
C PRO A 66 -12.31 -3.36 -18.57
N SER A 67 -11.75 -3.90 -17.50
CA SER A 67 -11.12 -5.22 -17.48
C SER A 67 -11.86 -6.13 -16.50
N ASN A 68 -11.82 -7.43 -16.76
CA ASN A 68 -12.34 -8.46 -15.87
C ASN A 68 -11.27 -9.36 -15.28
N GLU A 69 -10.02 -9.04 -15.53
CA GLU A 69 -8.92 -9.75 -14.88
C GLU A 69 -8.92 -9.41 -13.38
N GLY A 70 -8.88 -10.46 -12.55
CA GLY A 70 -8.76 -10.34 -11.09
C GLY A 70 -10.10 -10.31 -10.34
N GLY A 71 -11.04 -11.19 -10.69
CA GLY A 71 -12.32 -11.32 -10.00
C GLY A 71 -12.22 -11.65 -8.50
N PHE A 72 -13.30 -11.39 -7.76
CA PHE A 72 -13.44 -11.88 -6.38
C PHE A 72 -13.38 -13.41 -6.40
N GLY A 73 -12.39 -14.02 -5.74
CA GLY A 73 -12.16 -15.48 -5.81
C GLY A 73 -11.01 -15.94 -6.71
N GLU A 74 -10.51 -15.10 -7.61
CA GLU A 74 -9.43 -15.50 -8.51
C GLU A 74 -8.03 -15.24 -7.92
N GLY A 75 -7.14 -16.24 -7.98
CA GLY A 75 -5.75 -16.14 -7.52
C GLY A 75 -5.48 -16.84 -6.18
N ILE A 76 -4.26 -16.64 -5.66
CA ILE A 76 -3.76 -17.36 -4.48
C ILE A 76 -4.18 -16.62 -3.20
N TRP A 77 -5.22 -17.13 -2.53
CA TRP A 77 -5.84 -16.49 -1.36
C TRP A 77 -4.90 -16.26 -0.18
N TRP A 78 -3.99 -17.20 0.11
CA TRP A 78 -3.01 -17.03 1.20
C TRP A 78 -2.14 -15.77 1.02
N ARG A 79 -1.78 -15.42 -0.22
CA ARG A 79 -0.98 -14.22 -0.49
C ARG A 79 -1.74 -12.93 -0.19
N ARG A 80 -3.03 -12.90 -0.48
CA ARG A 80 -3.90 -11.76 -0.17
C ARG A 80 -4.04 -11.60 1.34
N VAL A 81 -4.29 -12.69 2.06
CA VAL A 81 -4.37 -12.70 3.52
C VAL A 81 -3.04 -12.25 4.14
N LEU A 82 -1.91 -12.76 3.64
CA LEU A 82 -0.58 -12.36 4.09
C LEU A 82 -0.34 -10.87 3.87
N PHE A 83 -0.70 -10.33 2.70
CA PHE A 83 -0.55 -8.91 2.39
C PHE A 83 -1.39 -8.04 3.34
N ILE A 84 -2.68 -8.35 3.50
CA ILE A 84 -3.60 -7.57 4.34
C ILE A 84 -3.20 -7.66 5.82
N SER A 85 -2.92 -8.87 6.32
CA SER A 85 -2.49 -9.06 7.71
C SER A 85 -1.18 -8.36 8.00
N ALA A 86 -0.21 -8.39 7.08
CA ALA A 86 1.04 -7.66 7.24
C ALA A 86 0.83 -6.15 7.32
N MET A 87 -0.08 -5.57 6.52
CA MET A 87 -0.40 -4.14 6.62
C MET A 87 -0.94 -3.79 8.01
N PHE A 88 -1.87 -4.58 8.56
CA PHE A 88 -2.40 -4.34 9.91
C PHE A 88 -1.35 -4.57 10.99
N ILE A 89 -0.62 -5.69 10.94
CA ILE A 89 0.42 -6.03 11.93
C ILE A 89 1.47 -4.93 11.99
N THR A 90 1.94 -4.44 10.85
CA THR A 90 2.97 -3.39 10.80
C THR A 90 2.44 -2.05 11.28
N CYS A 91 1.18 -1.72 10.99
CA CYS A 91 0.54 -0.52 11.53
C CYS A 91 0.44 -0.56 13.07
N PHE A 92 0.04 -1.69 13.65
CA PHE A 92 -0.01 -1.86 15.11
C PHE A 92 1.37 -2.03 15.76
N ALA A 93 2.36 -2.56 15.03
CA ALA A 93 3.72 -2.74 15.52
C ALA A 93 4.53 -1.43 15.49
N MET A 94 4.22 -0.51 14.59
CA MET A 94 4.92 0.78 14.43
C MET A 94 5.12 1.56 15.75
N PRO A 95 4.11 1.74 16.62
CA PRO A 95 4.32 2.43 17.91
C PRO A 95 5.19 1.64 18.91
N ILE A 96 5.42 0.34 18.70
CA ILE A 96 6.14 -0.54 19.64
C ILE A 96 7.60 -0.74 19.19
N ILE A 97 7.81 -1.10 17.93
CA ILE A 97 9.14 -1.47 17.39
C ILE A 97 9.72 -0.39 16.46
N GLY A 98 9.00 0.71 16.25
CA GLY A 98 9.44 1.81 15.41
C GLY A 98 9.15 1.63 13.92
N PHE A 99 9.39 2.72 13.18
CA PHE A 99 9.15 2.81 11.74
C PHE A 99 10.02 1.83 10.94
N LEU A 100 11.34 1.80 11.20
CA LEU A 100 12.27 1.04 10.37
C LEU A 100 12.01 -0.46 10.46
N ALA A 101 11.87 -1.00 11.67
CA ALA A 101 11.59 -2.42 11.88
C ALA A 101 10.22 -2.82 11.29
N SER A 102 9.20 -1.98 11.48
CA SER A 102 7.87 -2.20 10.87
C SER A 102 7.93 -2.14 9.34
N GLY A 103 8.73 -1.23 8.79
CA GLY A 103 8.96 -1.11 7.35
C GLY A 103 9.64 -2.33 6.75
N VAL A 104 10.64 -2.91 7.45
CA VAL A 104 11.27 -4.18 7.04
C VAL A 104 10.25 -5.31 7.01
N ILE A 105 9.43 -5.43 8.06
CA ILE A 105 8.38 -6.46 8.10
C ILE A 105 7.41 -6.26 6.93
N ALA A 106 6.89 -5.05 6.74
CA ALA A 106 5.95 -4.71 5.67
C ALA A 106 6.53 -5.02 4.27
N PHE A 107 7.78 -4.64 4.05
CA PHE A 107 8.47 -4.87 2.79
C PHE A 107 8.68 -6.36 2.53
N THR A 108 9.22 -7.10 3.50
CA THR A 108 9.48 -8.54 3.34
C THR A 108 8.20 -9.32 3.13
N SER A 109 7.15 -9.05 3.92
CA SER A 109 5.84 -9.70 3.73
C SER A 109 5.21 -9.33 2.39
N GLY A 110 5.28 -8.05 2.00
CA GLY A 110 4.74 -7.57 0.73
C GLY A 110 5.47 -8.22 -0.45
N LEU A 111 6.80 -8.33 -0.37
CA LEU A 111 7.61 -9.01 -1.38
C LEU A 111 7.21 -10.49 -1.51
N ILE A 112 7.03 -11.19 -0.39
CA ILE A 112 6.58 -12.60 -0.37
C ILE A 112 5.18 -12.74 -0.97
N ALA A 113 4.25 -11.84 -0.63
CA ALA A 113 2.90 -11.84 -1.18
C ALA A 113 2.91 -11.58 -2.70
N ALA A 114 3.73 -10.65 -3.16
CA ALA A 114 3.76 -10.19 -4.56
C ALA A 114 4.59 -11.09 -5.49
N MET A 115 5.54 -11.87 -4.99
CA MET A 115 6.45 -12.64 -5.85
C MET A 115 5.77 -13.85 -6.50
N HIS A 116 5.20 -13.73 -7.70
CA HIS A 116 4.53 -14.83 -8.42
C HIS A 116 5.48 -15.84 -9.08
N ASP A 117 6.74 -15.46 -9.27
CA ASP A 117 7.76 -16.28 -9.93
C ASP A 117 8.61 -17.11 -8.97
N LYS A 118 9.46 -17.98 -9.53
CA LYS A 118 10.41 -18.79 -8.75
C LYS A 118 11.45 -17.90 -8.08
N TRP A 119 11.67 -18.13 -6.79
CA TRP A 119 12.75 -17.51 -6.04
C TRP A 119 14.10 -18.01 -6.56
N SER A 120 14.86 -17.11 -7.19
CA SER A 120 16.26 -17.33 -7.54
C SER A 120 17.17 -16.48 -6.65
N PHE A 121 18.42 -16.89 -6.46
CA PHE A 121 19.39 -16.11 -5.70
C PHE A 121 19.55 -14.68 -6.24
N ARG A 122 19.53 -14.54 -7.58
CA ARG A 122 19.58 -13.23 -8.24
C ARG A 122 18.37 -12.36 -7.90
N THR A 123 17.17 -12.95 -7.87
CA THR A 123 15.92 -12.26 -7.52
C THR A 123 15.95 -11.76 -6.07
N VAL A 124 16.38 -12.62 -5.14
CA VAL A 124 16.56 -12.26 -3.73
C VAL A 124 17.53 -11.09 -3.59
N LEU A 125 18.66 -11.14 -4.29
CA LEU A 125 19.69 -10.11 -4.19
C LEU A 125 19.21 -8.77 -4.77
N ILE A 126 18.56 -8.77 -5.94
CA ILE A 126 18.04 -7.54 -6.56
C ILE A 126 16.96 -6.90 -5.68
N TYR A 127 15.96 -7.67 -5.25
CA TYR A 127 14.87 -7.13 -4.43
C TYR A 127 15.29 -6.80 -3.01
N GLY A 128 16.21 -7.58 -2.43
CA GLY A 128 16.82 -7.31 -1.14
C GLY A 128 17.60 -5.99 -1.17
N CYS A 129 18.49 -5.79 -2.15
CA CYS A 129 19.23 -4.54 -2.30
C CYS A 129 18.29 -3.35 -2.59
N SER A 130 17.29 -3.54 -3.45
CA SER A 130 16.31 -2.49 -3.75
C SER A 130 15.53 -2.10 -2.49
N GLY A 131 15.09 -3.09 -1.70
CA GLY A 131 14.43 -2.87 -0.42
C GLY A 131 15.32 -2.12 0.56
N ALA A 132 16.59 -2.54 0.70
CA ALA A 132 17.55 -1.87 1.57
C ALA A 132 17.77 -0.40 1.18
N ILE A 133 17.92 -0.11 -0.11
CA ILE A 133 18.03 1.26 -0.62
C ILE A 133 16.79 2.07 -0.25
N ILE A 134 15.59 1.54 -0.52
CA ILE A 134 14.33 2.21 -0.19
C ILE A 134 14.22 2.49 1.31
N MET A 135 14.52 1.51 2.17
CA MET A 135 14.46 1.67 3.63
C MET A 135 15.44 2.73 4.12
N VAL A 136 16.68 2.74 3.63
CA VAL A 136 17.68 3.75 3.99
C VAL A 136 17.25 5.14 3.52
N SER A 137 16.71 5.25 2.30
CA SER A 137 16.20 6.53 1.78
C SER A 137 15.04 7.08 2.64
N PHE A 138 14.07 6.24 3.02
CA PHE A 138 12.98 6.66 3.89
C PHE A 138 13.46 6.99 5.30
N PHE A 139 14.41 6.24 5.85
CA PHE A 139 15.02 6.56 7.14
C PHE A 139 15.69 7.93 7.11
N ILE A 140 16.47 8.22 6.07
CA ILE A 140 17.13 9.53 5.89
C ILE A 140 16.09 10.64 5.76
N LEU A 141 15.07 10.43 4.91
CA LEU A 141 13.97 11.38 4.72
C LEU A 141 13.28 11.70 6.04
N PHE A 142 12.91 10.69 6.82
CA PHE A 142 12.17 10.90 8.05
C PHE A 142 13.02 11.48 9.17
N LYS A 143 14.26 11.00 9.31
CA LYS A 143 15.16 11.45 10.37
C LYS A 143 15.72 12.85 10.12
N PHE A 144 16.17 13.14 8.90
CA PHE A 144 16.95 14.36 8.61
C PHE A 144 16.17 15.44 7.87
N ILE A 145 15.14 15.08 7.10
CA ILE A 145 14.35 16.06 6.33
C ILE A 145 13.06 16.40 7.07
N LEU A 146 12.35 15.39 7.58
CA LEU A 146 11.07 15.57 8.28
C LEU A 146 11.21 15.65 9.80
N PHE A 147 12.43 15.49 10.34
CA PHE A 147 12.74 15.56 11.78
C PHE A 147 11.82 14.71 12.68
N VAL A 148 11.33 13.59 12.15
CA VAL A 148 10.47 12.69 12.91
C VAL A 148 11.31 12.02 14.00
N PRO A 149 10.91 12.06 15.28
CA PRO A 149 11.58 11.34 16.35
C PRO A 149 11.34 9.84 16.16
N LEU A 150 12.22 9.22 15.38
CA LEU A 150 12.24 7.77 15.19
C LEU A 150 12.95 7.12 16.38
N PRO A 151 12.38 6.05 16.99
CA PRO A 151 13.14 5.18 17.89
C PRO A 151 14.27 4.44 17.14
#